data_AF-A0AAP4D0Y9-F1
#
_entry.id   AF-A0AAP4D0Y9-F1
#
_cell.length_a   1.000
_cell.length_b   1.000
_cell.length_c   1.000
_cell.angle_alpha   90.00
_cell.angle_beta   90.00
_cell.angle_gamma   90.00
#
_symmetry.space_group_name_H-M   'P 1'
#
loop_
_entity.id
_entity.type
_entity.pdbx_description
1 polymer ?
#
loop_
_entity_poly.entity_id
_entity_poly.type
_entity_poly.pdbx_seq_one_letter_code
_entity_poly.pdbx_strand_id
1 'polypeptide(L)'
;MAHNTAPSDLSKSPTTKTKPLYRLPARFYGYQLFVLIVLAVLFTWLSRDETLDRWITGFWYDAATHHFPLQQNHLLDLLNHRLAKYIAIALAAVALIYGALRRNMPLVTGALLMGLGTLVVGVLKSISHHSCPWDLLEYGGKAVSYPLFGSAPEGSGPGRCFPGGHASSGFMIMGLFFAFWRERPRLAWCFVALGAAVGLAMGFGQVMRGAHFFSHNLWAGWWVWFSQVVAYGLVSAWFAKE
;
A
#
# COMPACT_ATOMS: atom_id res chain seq x y z
N MET A 1 -9.71 -71.72 -18.75
CA MET A 1 -10.01 -70.65 -17.79
C MET A 1 -9.25 -69.40 -18.21
N ALA A 2 -9.89 -68.51 -18.96
CA ALA A 2 -9.32 -67.21 -19.31
C ALA A 2 -9.83 -66.19 -18.29
N HIS A 3 -8.94 -65.66 -17.46
CA HIS A 3 -9.25 -64.59 -16.53
C HIS A 3 -9.39 -63.27 -17.31
N ASN A 4 -10.61 -62.75 -17.37
CA ASN A 4 -10.88 -61.36 -17.77
C ASN A 4 -10.41 -60.44 -16.62
N THR A 5 -9.30 -59.73 -16.82
CA THR A 5 -8.92 -58.60 -15.99
C THR A 5 -9.67 -57.35 -16.46
N ALA A 6 -10.52 -56.80 -15.57
CA ALA A 6 -11.22 -55.55 -15.81
C ALA A 6 -10.23 -54.38 -15.92
N PRO A 7 -10.50 -53.35 -16.76
CA PRO A 7 -9.68 -52.15 -16.81
C PRO A 7 -9.72 -51.43 -15.46
N SER A 8 -8.54 -51.17 -14.92
CA SER A 8 -8.29 -50.51 -13.64
C SER A 8 -8.89 -49.10 -13.56
N ASP A 9 -9.63 -48.82 -12.49
CA ASP A 9 -10.14 -47.51 -12.03
C ASP A 9 -9.02 -46.52 -11.57
N LEU A 10 -7.85 -46.57 -12.19
CA LEU A 10 -6.61 -45.92 -11.70
C LEU A 10 -6.29 -44.55 -12.32
N SER A 11 -7.27 -43.79 -12.82
CA SER A 11 -7.01 -42.47 -13.42
C SER A 11 -7.88 -41.30 -12.94
N LYS A 12 -8.34 -41.31 -11.67
CA LYS A 12 -8.90 -40.10 -11.04
C LYS A 12 -7.90 -39.42 -10.11
N SER A 13 -6.67 -39.18 -10.58
CA SER A 13 -5.86 -38.15 -9.91
C SER A 13 -6.50 -36.79 -10.25
N PRO A 14 -6.83 -35.93 -9.28
CA PRO A 14 -7.28 -34.59 -9.57
C PRO A 14 -6.11 -33.87 -10.22
N THR A 15 -6.15 -33.71 -11.54
CA THR A 15 -5.20 -32.85 -12.24
C THR A 15 -5.45 -31.43 -11.74
N THR A 16 -4.56 -30.94 -10.88
CA THR A 16 -4.66 -29.57 -10.33
C THR A 16 -4.50 -28.59 -11.48
N LYS A 17 -5.62 -28.16 -12.07
CA LYS A 17 -5.65 -27.22 -13.19
C LYS A 17 -5.04 -25.90 -12.74
N THR A 18 -4.03 -25.43 -13.47
CA THR A 18 -3.40 -24.12 -13.22
C THR A 18 -4.39 -23.03 -13.56
N LYS A 19 -4.63 -22.07 -12.65
CA LYS A 19 -5.45 -20.89 -12.96
C LYS A 19 -4.58 -19.84 -13.65
N PRO A 20 -4.82 -19.54 -14.94
CA PRO A 20 -3.99 -18.60 -15.67
C PRO A 20 -4.26 -17.15 -15.24
N LEU A 21 -3.29 -16.29 -15.49
CA LEU A 21 -3.47 -14.84 -15.41
C LEU A 21 -4.38 -14.39 -16.57
N TYR A 22 -5.15 -13.33 -16.37
CA TYR A 22 -6.00 -12.75 -17.40
C TYR A 22 -5.66 -11.26 -17.58
N ARG A 23 -5.96 -10.73 -18.77
CA ARG A 23 -5.76 -9.31 -19.07
C ARG A 23 -7.03 -8.51 -18.76
N LEU A 24 -6.87 -7.32 -18.18
CA LEU A 24 -7.98 -6.40 -17.99
C LEU A 24 -8.26 -5.61 -19.28
N PRO A 25 -9.53 -5.19 -19.52
CA PRO A 25 -9.85 -4.42 -20.71
C PRO A 25 -9.20 -3.04 -20.67
N ALA A 26 -8.81 -2.47 -21.81
CA ALA A 26 -8.14 -1.15 -21.88
C ALA A 26 -8.91 -0.04 -21.15
N ARG A 27 -10.25 -0.07 -21.20
CA ARG A 27 -11.13 0.84 -20.45
C ARG A 27 -10.85 0.85 -18.95
N PHE A 28 -10.51 -0.28 -18.34
CA PHE A 28 -10.17 -0.35 -16.93
C PHE A 28 -8.94 0.52 -16.63
N TYR A 29 -7.87 0.34 -17.38
CA TYR A 29 -6.65 1.14 -17.21
C TYR A 29 -6.89 2.62 -17.51
N GLY A 30 -7.72 2.94 -18.51
CA GLY A 30 -8.15 4.32 -18.77
C GLY A 30 -8.86 4.96 -17.57
N TYR A 31 -9.82 4.26 -16.95
CA TYR A 31 -10.49 4.75 -15.74
C TYR A 31 -9.53 4.87 -14.55
N GLN A 32 -8.65 3.90 -14.34
CA GLN A 32 -7.66 3.97 -13.25
C GLN A 32 -6.71 5.14 -13.44
N LEU A 33 -6.21 5.37 -14.66
CA LEU A 33 -5.36 6.51 -14.97
C LEU A 33 -6.08 7.83 -14.72
N PHE A 34 -7.33 7.96 -15.17
CA PHE A 34 -8.13 9.15 -14.91
C PHE A 34 -8.31 9.42 -13.40
N VAL A 35 -8.70 8.40 -12.62
CA VAL A 35 -8.86 8.52 -11.17
C VAL A 35 -7.53 8.89 -10.50
N LEU A 36 -6.42 8.25 -10.89
CA LEU A 36 -5.10 8.54 -10.36
C LEU A 36 -4.65 9.98 -10.69
N ILE A 37 -4.95 10.49 -11.88
CA ILE A 37 -4.67 11.90 -12.23
C ILE A 37 -5.50 12.84 -11.36
N VAL A 38 -6.81 12.60 -11.23
CA VAL A 38 -7.69 13.42 -10.38
C VAL A 38 -7.21 13.41 -8.93
N LEU A 39 -6.85 12.25 -8.39
CA LEU A 39 -6.30 12.14 -7.03
C LEU A 39 -4.94 12.81 -6.90
N ALA A 40 -4.06 12.72 -7.90
CA ALA A 40 -2.77 13.40 -7.87
C ALA A 40 -2.95 14.93 -7.86
N VAL A 41 -3.84 15.47 -8.70
CA VAL A 41 -4.17 16.90 -8.69
C VAL A 41 -4.75 17.32 -7.33
N LEU A 42 -5.70 16.54 -6.80
CA LEU A 42 -6.28 16.81 -5.49
C LEU A 42 -5.22 16.78 -4.38
N PHE A 43 -4.40 15.74 -4.31
CA PHE A 43 -3.39 15.59 -3.26
C PHE A 43 -2.30 16.65 -3.35
N THR A 44 -1.88 17.03 -4.56
CA THR A 44 -1.00 18.18 -4.78
C THR A 44 -1.62 19.47 -4.28
N TRP A 45 -2.90 19.70 -4.57
CA TRP A 45 -3.62 20.88 -4.09
C TRP A 45 -3.72 20.91 -2.56
N LEU A 46 -4.01 19.78 -1.93
CA LEU A 46 -4.07 19.66 -0.46
C LEU A 46 -2.70 19.85 0.21
N SER A 47 -1.60 19.47 -0.45
CA SER A 47 -0.23 19.57 0.08
C SER A 47 0.52 20.84 -0.31
N ARG A 48 -0.12 21.79 -1.01
CA ARG A 48 0.56 22.92 -1.66
C ARG A 48 1.21 23.92 -0.69
N ASP A 49 0.59 24.11 0.47
CA ASP A 49 0.95 25.12 1.47
C ASP A 49 1.00 24.52 2.89
N GLU A 50 0.90 23.19 3.00
CA GLU A 50 0.84 22.44 4.26
C GLU A 50 -0.32 22.84 5.20
N THR A 51 -1.27 23.69 4.79
CA THR A 51 -2.31 24.20 5.69
C THR A 51 -3.17 23.08 6.26
N LEU A 52 -3.61 22.15 5.41
CA LEU A 52 -4.39 20.99 5.86
C LEU A 52 -3.57 20.11 6.81
N ASP A 53 -2.32 19.85 6.44
CA ASP A 53 -1.43 18.98 7.21
C ASP A 53 -1.17 19.55 8.60
N ARG A 54 -0.84 20.85 8.68
CA ARG A 54 -0.64 21.56 9.95
C ARG A 54 -1.92 21.64 10.77
N TRP A 55 -3.07 21.83 10.14
CA TRP A 55 -4.38 21.83 10.82
C TRP A 55 -4.67 20.48 11.47
N ILE A 56 -4.48 19.37 10.75
CA ILE A 56 -4.72 18.02 11.30
C ILE A 56 -3.67 17.68 12.37
N THR A 57 -2.38 17.93 12.10
CA THR A 57 -1.29 17.63 13.03
C THR A 57 -1.38 18.47 14.31
N GLY A 58 -1.90 19.71 14.22
CA GLY A 58 -2.07 20.62 15.34
C GLY A 58 -2.98 20.10 16.45
N PHE A 59 -3.96 19.23 16.15
CA PHE A 59 -4.79 18.58 17.17
C PHE A 59 -4.01 17.63 18.09
N TRP A 60 -2.84 17.17 17.66
CA TRP A 60 -2.05 16.15 18.33
C TRP A 60 -0.73 16.69 18.89
N TYR A 61 -0.45 17.97 18.65
CA TYR A 61 0.73 18.66 19.16
C TYR A 61 0.38 19.44 20.43
N ASP A 62 1.23 19.34 21.45
CA ASP A 62 1.14 20.16 22.64
C ASP A 62 2.16 21.31 22.58
N ALA A 63 1.63 22.51 22.36
CA ALA A 63 2.44 23.73 22.25
C ALA A 63 3.04 24.17 23.59
N ALA A 64 2.46 23.80 24.73
CA ALA A 64 2.98 24.19 26.05
C ALA A 64 4.25 23.42 26.40
N THR A 65 4.33 22.17 25.94
CA THR A 65 5.43 21.25 26.25
C THR A 65 6.31 20.97 25.03
N HIS A 66 6.04 21.64 23.91
CA HIS A 66 6.76 21.53 22.64
C HIS A 66 6.99 20.11 22.12
N HIS A 67 6.02 19.20 22.31
CA HIS A 67 6.15 17.83 21.82
C HIS A 67 4.80 17.22 21.41
N PHE A 68 4.85 16.05 20.78
CA PHE A 68 3.68 15.22 20.51
C PHE A 68 3.46 14.25 21.67
N PRO A 69 2.39 14.38 22.49
CA PRO A 69 2.17 13.53 23.67
C PRO A 69 2.11 12.03 23.33
N LEU A 70 1.68 11.69 22.12
CA LEU A 70 1.55 10.31 21.66
C LEU A 70 2.80 9.76 20.97
N GLN A 71 3.87 10.54 20.81
CA GLN A 71 5.08 10.14 20.07
C GLN A 71 5.65 8.80 20.55
N GLN A 72 5.71 8.62 21.88
CA GLN A 72 6.24 7.42 22.55
C GLN A 72 5.15 6.48 23.07
N ASN A 73 3.89 6.64 22.65
CA ASN A 73 2.81 5.77 23.10
C ASN A 73 2.99 4.34 22.55
N HIS A 74 3.38 3.41 23.43
CA HIS A 74 3.66 2.02 23.07
C HIS A 74 2.43 1.25 22.57
N LEU A 75 1.23 1.54 23.09
CA LEU A 75 0.02 0.86 22.66
C LEU A 75 -0.34 1.26 21.22
N LEU A 76 -0.26 2.55 20.92
CA LEU A 76 -0.45 3.06 19.57
C LEU A 76 0.60 2.49 18.62
N ASP A 77 1.88 2.42 19.01
CA ASP A 77 2.91 1.76 18.20
C ASP A 77 2.60 0.27 17.99
N LEU A 78 2.23 -0.46 19.04
CA LEU A 78 1.95 -1.89 18.94
C LEU A 78 0.79 -2.18 17.98
N LEU A 79 -0.35 -1.50 18.17
CA LEU A 79 -1.55 -1.74 17.39
C LEU A 79 -1.40 -1.22 15.96
N ASN A 80 -1.00 0.05 15.84
CA ASN A 80 -1.04 0.78 14.57
C ASN A 80 0.20 0.53 13.71
N HIS A 81 1.36 0.28 14.32
CA HIS A 81 2.58 0.01 13.59
C HIS A 81 2.89 -1.49 13.47
N ARG A 82 2.99 -2.21 14.59
CA ARG A 82 3.54 -3.57 14.58
C ARG A 82 2.51 -4.60 14.13
N LEU A 83 1.37 -4.67 14.81
CA LEU A 83 0.36 -5.70 14.59
C LEU A 83 -0.23 -5.61 13.18
N ALA A 84 -0.72 -4.43 12.78
CA ALA A 84 -1.31 -4.22 11.46
C ALA A 84 -0.31 -4.56 10.32
N LYS A 85 0.95 -4.16 10.46
CA LYS A 85 2.01 -4.49 9.49
C LYS A 85 2.27 -5.99 9.40
N TYR A 86 2.42 -6.68 10.53
CA TYR A 86 2.68 -8.12 10.52
C TYR A 86 1.49 -8.93 10.00
N ILE A 87 0.26 -8.50 10.29
CA ILE A 87 -0.95 -9.12 9.71
C ILE A 87 -0.95 -8.96 8.18
N ALA A 88 -0.67 -7.76 7.67
CA ALA A 88 -0.63 -7.52 6.22
C ALA A 88 0.48 -8.33 5.52
N ILE A 89 1.66 -8.43 6.14
CA ILE A 89 2.77 -9.26 5.63
C ILE A 89 2.41 -10.74 5.69
N ALA A 90 1.81 -11.21 6.78
CA ALA A 90 1.36 -12.60 6.90
C ALA A 90 0.29 -12.92 5.86
N LEU A 91 -0.66 -12.01 5.60
CA LEU A 91 -1.65 -12.15 4.54
C LEU A 91 -0.98 -12.28 3.17
N ALA A 92 0.02 -11.43 2.87
CA ALA A 92 0.78 -11.52 1.62
C ALA A 92 1.52 -12.86 1.49
N ALA A 93 2.21 -13.29 2.55
CA ALA A 93 2.96 -14.54 2.58
C ALA A 93 2.04 -15.76 2.42
N VAL A 94 0.92 -15.80 3.14
CA VAL A 94 -0.08 -16.87 3.02
C VAL A 94 -0.68 -16.87 1.62
N ALA A 95 -1.04 -15.72 1.06
CA ALA A 95 -1.56 -15.63 -0.30
C ALA A 95 -0.53 -16.11 -1.34
N LEU A 96 0.75 -15.77 -1.17
CA LEU A 96 1.84 -16.20 -2.04
C LEU A 96 2.04 -17.73 -1.96
N ILE A 97 2.19 -18.27 -0.75
CA ILE A 97 2.42 -19.70 -0.52
C ILE A 97 1.22 -20.51 -1.01
N TYR A 98 0.01 -20.15 -0.59
CA TYR A 98 -1.22 -20.82 -1.02
C TYR A 98 -1.41 -20.71 -2.53
N GLY A 99 -1.15 -19.54 -3.11
CA GLY A 99 -1.19 -19.31 -4.55
C GLY A 99 -0.23 -20.22 -5.30
N ALA A 100 1.01 -20.35 -4.84
CA ALA A 100 2.02 -21.22 -5.45
C ALA A 100 1.64 -22.71 -5.32
N LEU A 101 1.25 -23.16 -4.11
CA LEU A 101 0.84 -24.55 -3.85
C LEU A 101 -0.38 -24.96 -4.67
N ARG A 102 -1.33 -24.04 -4.89
CA ARG A 102 -2.55 -24.28 -5.66
C ARG A 102 -2.42 -23.90 -7.14
N ARG A 103 -1.23 -23.50 -7.60
CA ARG A 103 -0.97 -23.02 -8.97
C ARG A 103 -1.99 -21.96 -9.42
N ASN A 104 -2.30 -21.03 -8.52
CA ASN A 104 -3.20 -19.92 -8.73
C ASN A 104 -2.40 -18.65 -9.01
N MET A 105 -2.08 -18.43 -10.29
CA MET A 105 -1.25 -17.30 -10.72
C MET A 105 -1.83 -15.93 -10.36
N PRO A 106 -3.15 -15.68 -10.51
CA PRO A 106 -3.75 -14.43 -10.02
C PRO A 106 -3.46 -14.13 -8.54
N LEU A 107 -3.48 -15.14 -7.67
CA LEU A 107 -3.20 -14.94 -6.24
C LEU A 107 -1.71 -14.71 -5.97
N VAL A 108 -0.83 -15.44 -6.66
CA VAL A 108 0.63 -15.21 -6.61
C VAL A 108 0.95 -13.79 -7.05
N THR A 109 0.41 -13.35 -8.20
CA THR A 109 0.57 -11.99 -8.71
C THR A 109 0.03 -10.97 -7.73
N GLY A 110 -1.19 -11.16 -7.19
CA GLY A 110 -1.76 -10.29 -6.17
C GLY A 110 -0.84 -10.11 -4.95
N ALA A 111 -0.29 -11.21 -4.42
CA ALA A 111 0.64 -11.18 -3.29
C ALA A 111 1.96 -10.46 -3.61
N LEU A 112 2.53 -10.67 -4.80
CA LEU A 112 3.72 -9.95 -5.26
C LEU A 112 3.46 -8.44 -5.41
N LEU A 113 2.27 -8.07 -5.90
CA LEU A 113 1.84 -6.67 -6.01
C LEU A 113 1.67 -6.00 -4.63
N MET A 114 1.27 -6.75 -3.59
CA MET A 114 1.28 -6.23 -2.22
C MET A 114 2.70 -5.79 -1.84
N GLY A 115 3.69 -6.69 -1.99
CA GLY A 115 5.09 -6.39 -1.68
C GLY A 115 5.65 -5.23 -2.53
N LEU A 116 5.37 -5.23 -3.84
CA LEU A 116 5.82 -4.18 -4.76
C LEU A 116 5.34 -2.79 -4.34
N GLY A 117 4.08 -2.65 -3.95
CA GLY A 117 3.53 -1.36 -3.51
C GLY A 117 4.29 -0.77 -2.33
N THR A 118 4.58 -1.60 -1.32
CA THR A 118 5.40 -1.18 -0.16
C THR A 118 6.84 -0.89 -0.51
N LEU A 119 7.41 -1.65 -1.46
CA LEU A 119 8.78 -1.45 -1.93
C LEU A 119 8.93 -0.08 -2.61
N VAL A 120 8.00 0.29 -3.50
CA VAL A 120 8.01 1.59 -4.17
C VAL A 120 7.98 2.73 -3.17
N VAL A 121 7.09 2.68 -2.18
CA VAL A 121 7.03 3.70 -1.12
C VAL A 121 8.32 3.74 -0.30
N GLY A 122 8.89 2.58 0.04
CA GLY A 122 10.15 2.49 0.77
C GLY A 122 11.33 3.12 0.03
N VAL A 123 11.42 2.91 -1.29
CA VAL A 123 12.46 3.50 -2.14
C VAL A 123 12.26 5.01 -2.28
N LEU A 124 11.04 5.47 -2.55
CA LEU A 124 10.76 6.91 -2.63
C LEU A 124 11.06 7.61 -1.30
N LYS A 125 10.71 6.98 -0.17
CA LYS A 125 11.02 7.47 1.16
C LYS A 125 12.52 7.54 1.42
N SER A 126 13.31 6.56 0.99
CA SER A 126 14.75 6.53 1.31
C SER A 126 15.54 7.68 0.68
N ILE A 127 15.06 8.22 -0.44
CA ILE A 127 15.66 9.34 -1.19
C ILE A 127 15.00 10.70 -0.91
N SER A 128 13.99 10.74 -0.04
CA SER A 128 13.23 11.96 0.25
C SER A 128 13.96 12.86 1.24
N HIS A 129 13.94 14.16 0.98
CA HIS A 129 14.51 15.20 1.86
C HIS A 129 13.50 15.77 2.86
N HIS A 130 12.24 15.32 2.81
CA HIS A 130 11.20 15.80 3.73
C HIS A 130 11.38 15.18 5.11
N SER A 131 11.49 16.03 6.13
CA SER A 131 11.57 15.61 7.53
C SER A 131 10.19 15.43 8.14
N CYS A 132 10.11 14.67 9.23
CA CYS A 132 8.83 14.38 9.88
C CYS A 132 8.38 15.52 10.78
N PRO A 133 7.06 15.67 11.04
CA PRO A 133 6.56 16.75 11.88
C PRO A 133 7.30 16.89 13.21
N TRP A 134 7.57 15.79 13.92
CA TRP A 134 8.34 15.82 15.18
C TRP A 134 9.78 16.36 15.05
N ASP A 135 10.32 16.46 13.84
CA ASP A 135 11.68 16.95 13.56
C ASP A 135 11.64 18.43 13.13
N LEU A 136 10.47 18.99 12.83
CA LEU A 136 10.33 20.36 12.32
C LEU A 136 10.41 21.40 13.44
N LEU A 137 10.95 22.58 13.11
CA LEU A 137 11.06 23.72 14.03
C LEU A 137 9.72 24.09 14.67
N GLU A 138 8.63 24.05 13.90
CA GLU A 138 7.29 24.39 14.38
C GLU A 138 6.77 23.45 15.48
N TYR A 139 7.35 22.26 15.58
CA TYR A 139 6.93 21.24 16.54
C TYR A 139 8.02 20.89 17.56
N GLY A 140 8.98 21.80 17.80
CA GLY A 140 10.05 21.62 18.79
C GLY A 140 11.31 20.92 18.27
N GLY A 141 11.36 20.63 16.96
CA GLY A 141 12.51 20.04 16.28
C GLY A 141 13.53 21.07 15.78
N LYS A 142 14.27 20.70 14.73
CA LYS A 142 15.39 21.50 14.17
C LYS A 142 15.35 21.63 12.64
N ALA A 143 14.46 20.92 11.97
CA ALA A 143 14.35 20.90 10.52
C ALA A 143 13.45 22.03 10.01
N VAL A 144 13.82 22.62 8.89
CA VAL A 144 13.00 23.62 8.20
C VAL A 144 11.96 22.91 7.34
N SER A 145 10.68 23.24 7.54
CA SER A 145 9.57 22.78 6.73
C SER A 145 9.58 23.45 5.34
N TYR A 146 9.08 22.73 4.33
CA TYR A 146 8.95 23.28 2.98
C TYR A 146 7.86 22.50 2.22
N PRO A 147 7.12 23.17 1.31
CA PRO A 147 6.04 22.54 0.56
C PRO A 147 6.47 21.24 -0.12
N LEU A 148 5.53 20.29 -0.26
CA LEU A 148 5.83 18.93 -0.69
C LEU A 148 6.63 18.83 -2.01
N PHE A 149 6.33 19.71 -2.96
CA PHE A 149 7.00 19.78 -4.26
C PHE A 149 7.93 21.00 -4.41
N GLY A 150 8.29 21.64 -3.30
CA GLY A 150 9.28 22.71 -3.25
C GLY A 150 10.71 22.19 -3.33
N SER A 151 11.65 23.09 -3.61
CA SER A 151 13.08 22.80 -3.51
C SER A 151 13.47 22.65 -2.03
N ALA A 152 14.20 21.57 -1.72
CA ALA A 152 14.68 21.34 -0.37
C ALA A 152 15.65 22.48 0.07
N PRO A 153 15.36 23.19 1.18
CA PRO A 153 16.25 24.22 1.69
C PRO A 153 17.45 23.61 2.42
N GLU A 154 18.47 24.43 2.67
CA GLU A 154 19.48 24.08 3.67
C GLU A 154 18.82 23.89 5.04
N GLY A 155 19.24 22.86 5.78
CA GLY A 155 18.63 22.54 7.07
C GLY A 155 17.26 21.84 6.97
N SER A 156 16.93 21.21 5.83
CA SER A 156 15.70 20.40 5.67
C SER A 156 15.62 19.19 6.62
N GLY A 157 16.67 18.90 7.40
CA GLY A 157 16.70 17.88 8.43
C GLY A 157 17.06 16.48 7.92
N PRO A 158 16.76 15.42 8.71
CA PRO A 158 17.16 14.04 8.40
C PRO A 158 16.48 13.44 7.16
N GLY A 159 15.39 14.05 6.68
CA GLY A 159 14.63 13.56 5.54
C GLY A 159 13.88 12.26 5.84
N ARG A 160 13.63 11.49 4.78
CA ARG A 160 13.03 10.15 4.82
C ARG A 160 11.65 10.08 5.46
N CYS A 161 10.89 11.16 5.44
CA CYS A 161 9.53 11.17 5.96
C CYS A 161 8.45 10.94 4.90
N PHE A 162 8.62 11.48 3.69
CA PHE A 162 7.64 11.35 2.63
C PHE A 162 8.07 10.30 1.59
N PRO A 163 7.19 9.40 1.11
CA PRO A 163 5.81 9.17 1.54
C PRO A 163 5.70 8.32 2.83
N GLY A 164 4.47 8.19 3.35
CA GLY A 164 4.16 7.45 4.58
C GLY A 164 4.39 5.94 4.48
N GLY A 165 5.57 5.47 4.92
CA GLY A 165 5.94 4.05 4.85
C GLY A 165 5.06 3.14 5.70
N HIS A 166 4.61 3.58 6.87
CA HIS A 166 3.70 2.80 7.72
C HIS A 166 2.35 2.58 7.05
N ALA A 167 1.77 3.65 6.50
CA ALA A 167 0.49 3.59 5.79
C ALA A 167 0.54 2.66 4.58
N SER A 168 1.68 2.62 3.85
CA SER A 168 1.84 1.70 2.71
C SER A 168 1.66 0.22 3.06
N SER A 169 1.97 -0.18 4.31
CA SER A 169 1.77 -1.56 4.77
C SER A 169 0.29 -1.94 4.84
N GLY A 170 -0.60 -0.98 5.09
CA GLY A 170 -2.04 -1.19 5.02
C GLY A 170 -2.56 -1.15 3.58
N PHE A 171 -2.14 -0.15 2.81
CA PHE A 171 -2.54 -0.01 1.40
C PHE A 171 -2.12 -1.21 0.54
N MET A 172 -1.08 -1.95 0.93
CA MET A 172 -0.61 -3.10 0.18
C MET A 172 -1.71 -4.13 -0.12
N ILE A 173 -2.68 -4.28 0.79
CA ILE A 173 -3.85 -5.19 0.67
C ILE A 173 -4.64 -4.96 -0.62
N MET A 174 -4.63 -3.74 -1.15
CA MET A 174 -5.29 -3.40 -2.43
C MET A 174 -4.80 -4.27 -3.59
N GLY A 175 -3.58 -4.81 -3.52
CA GLY A 175 -3.02 -5.71 -4.54
C GLY A 175 -3.84 -7.00 -4.74
N LEU A 176 -4.60 -7.44 -3.72
CA LEU A 176 -5.50 -8.58 -3.83
C LEU A 176 -6.70 -8.32 -4.76
N PHE A 177 -6.99 -7.07 -5.11
CA PHE A 177 -7.97 -6.74 -6.14
C PHE A 177 -7.76 -7.59 -7.41
N PHE A 178 -6.52 -7.64 -7.88
CA PHE A 178 -6.16 -8.30 -9.13
C PHE A 178 -6.31 -9.83 -9.08
N ALA A 179 -6.18 -10.42 -7.89
CA ALA A 179 -6.37 -11.85 -7.67
C ALA A 179 -7.84 -12.28 -7.79
N PHE A 180 -8.78 -11.42 -7.38
CA PHE A 180 -10.20 -11.77 -7.27
C PHE A 180 -11.10 -11.12 -8.31
N TRP A 181 -10.65 -10.10 -9.03
CA TRP A 181 -11.51 -9.27 -9.87
C TRP A 181 -12.29 -10.07 -10.94
N ARG A 182 -11.67 -11.06 -11.59
CA ARG A 182 -12.34 -11.88 -12.64
C ARG A 182 -13.47 -12.74 -12.10
N GLU A 183 -13.25 -13.42 -10.97
CA GLU A 183 -14.19 -14.41 -10.43
C GLU A 183 -15.18 -13.78 -9.43
N ARG A 184 -14.74 -12.76 -8.67
CA ARG A 184 -15.47 -12.16 -7.54
C ARG A 184 -15.21 -10.64 -7.48
N PRO A 185 -15.73 -9.84 -8.42
CA PRO A 185 -15.45 -8.40 -8.49
C PRO A 185 -15.88 -7.62 -7.23
N ARG A 186 -16.95 -8.04 -6.57
CA ARG A 186 -17.37 -7.44 -5.28
C ARG A 186 -16.29 -7.62 -4.20
N LEU A 187 -15.77 -8.84 -4.06
CA LEU A 187 -14.70 -9.14 -3.11
C LEU A 187 -13.41 -8.39 -3.45
N ALA A 188 -13.07 -8.27 -4.74
CA ALA A 188 -11.91 -7.52 -5.19
C ALA A 188 -11.98 -6.04 -4.74
N TRP A 189 -13.13 -5.39 -4.90
CA TRP A 189 -13.33 -4.03 -4.40
C TRP A 189 -13.36 -3.95 -2.86
N CYS A 190 -13.85 -5.00 -2.17
CA CYS A 190 -13.71 -5.06 -0.71
C CYS A 190 -12.24 -5.02 -0.27
N PHE A 191 -11.32 -5.67 -0.99
CA PHE A 191 -9.88 -5.58 -0.68
C PHE A 191 -9.31 -4.18 -0.93
N VAL A 192 -9.80 -3.47 -1.96
CA VAL A 192 -9.41 -2.06 -2.18
C VAL A 192 -9.89 -1.19 -1.03
N ALA A 193 -11.17 -1.29 -0.66
CA ALA A 193 -11.74 -0.53 0.45
C ALA A 193 -11.06 -0.86 1.79
N LEU A 194 -10.81 -2.14 2.06
CA LEU A 194 -10.12 -2.60 3.26
C LEU A 194 -8.68 -2.07 3.31
N GLY A 195 -7.92 -2.20 2.21
CA GLY A 195 -6.55 -1.70 2.15
C GLY A 195 -6.49 -0.17 2.30
N ALA A 196 -7.44 0.56 1.71
CA ALA A 196 -7.57 2.00 1.89
C ALA A 196 -7.86 2.36 3.36
N ALA A 197 -8.83 1.69 3.99
CA ALA A 197 -9.21 1.93 5.38
C ALA A 197 -8.05 1.62 6.35
N VAL A 198 -7.40 0.46 6.19
CA VAL A 198 -6.26 0.05 7.03
C VAL A 198 -5.07 0.98 6.81
N GLY A 199 -4.73 1.31 5.55
CA GLY A 199 -3.64 2.23 5.24
C GLY A 199 -3.86 3.62 5.82
N LEU A 200 -5.08 4.16 5.72
CA LEU A 200 -5.44 5.45 6.31
C LEU A 200 -5.43 5.41 7.84
N ALA A 201 -5.95 4.35 8.47
CA ALA A 201 -5.89 4.19 9.92
C ALA A 201 -4.44 4.13 10.42
N MET A 202 -3.60 3.31 9.75
CA MET A 202 -2.16 3.24 10.01
C MET A 202 -1.48 4.60 9.85
N GLY A 203 -1.78 5.31 8.76
CA GLY A 203 -1.25 6.65 8.53
C GLY A 203 -1.70 7.67 9.58
N PHE A 204 -2.97 7.64 9.95
CA PHE A 204 -3.54 8.57 10.94
C PHE A 204 -2.91 8.38 12.32
N GLY A 205 -2.69 7.14 12.76
CA GLY A 205 -1.94 6.90 14.00
C GLY A 205 -0.49 7.40 13.94
N GLN A 206 0.10 7.57 12.76
CA GLN A 206 1.40 8.25 12.61
C GLN A 206 1.27 9.78 12.63
N VAL A 207 0.18 10.33 12.10
CA VAL A 207 -0.13 11.77 12.24
C VAL A 207 -0.27 12.15 13.71
N MET A 208 -0.99 11.34 14.48
CA MET A 208 -1.14 11.52 15.94
C MET A 208 0.19 11.55 16.69
N ARG A 209 1.21 10.87 16.18
CA ARG A 209 2.54 10.79 16.78
C ARG A 209 3.48 11.89 16.33
N GLY A 210 3.08 12.72 15.36
CA GLY A 210 3.98 13.65 14.66
C GLY A 210 4.95 12.95 13.72
N ALA A 211 4.71 11.70 13.33
CA ALA A 211 5.62 10.91 12.52
C ALA A 211 5.41 11.12 11.00
N HIS A 212 4.25 11.60 10.58
CA HIS A 212 3.93 11.89 9.19
C HIS A 212 2.84 12.98 9.12
N PHE A 213 2.88 13.82 8.08
CA PHE A 213 1.71 14.63 7.71
C PHE A 213 0.63 13.75 7.06
N PHE A 214 -0.62 14.23 7.02
CA PHE A 214 -1.73 13.47 6.48
C PHE A 214 -1.57 13.23 4.97
N SER A 215 -1.14 14.25 4.23
CA SER A 215 -0.83 14.18 2.80
C SER A 215 0.24 13.14 2.46
N HIS A 216 1.22 12.93 3.34
CA HIS A 216 2.24 11.89 3.16
C HIS A 216 1.63 10.48 3.05
N ASN A 217 0.54 10.26 3.79
CA ASN A 217 -0.18 8.98 3.79
C ASN A 217 -1.11 8.86 2.57
N LEU A 218 -1.75 9.93 2.14
CA LEU A 218 -2.54 9.95 0.89
C LEU A 218 -1.67 9.60 -0.32
N TRP A 219 -0.50 10.24 -0.43
CA TRP A 219 0.47 9.94 -1.48
C TRP A 219 1.05 8.53 -1.38
N ALA A 220 1.23 7.97 -0.19
CA ALA A 220 1.63 6.58 -0.05
C ALA A 220 0.58 5.64 -0.66
N GLY A 221 -0.70 5.85 -0.38
CA GLY A 221 -1.79 5.09 -1.00
C GLY A 221 -1.84 5.24 -2.52
N TRP A 222 -1.60 6.45 -3.02
CA TRP A 222 -1.52 6.73 -4.45
C TRP A 222 -0.40 5.92 -5.12
N TRP A 223 0.82 5.96 -4.58
CA TRP A 223 1.97 5.23 -5.11
C TRP A 223 1.80 3.71 -5.04
N VAL A 224 1.22 3.21 -3.94
CA VAL A 224 0.87 1.79 -3.82
C VAL A 224 -0.10 1.38 -4.93
N TRP A 225 -1.22 2.09 -5.10
CA TRP A 225 -2.20 1.70 -6.10
C TRP A 225 -1.69 1.86 -7.54
N PHE A 226 -1.02 2.99 -7.84
CA PHE A 226 -0.41 3.25 -9.14
C PHE A 226 0.55 2.13 -9.54
N SER A 227 1.50 1.80 -8.66
CA SER A 227 2.49 0.75 -8.94
C SER A 227 1.84 -0.62 -9.14
N GLN A 228 0.79 -0.95 -8.37
CA GLN A 228 0.06 -2.20 -8.51
C GLN A 228 -0.69 -2.29 -9.85
N VAL A 229 -1.39 -1.23 -10.26
CA VAL A 229 -2.11 -1.15 -11.54
C VAL A 229 -1.14 -1.28 -12.71
N VAL A 230 -0.04 -0.52 -12.70
CA VAL A 230 0.97 -0.52 -13.77
C VAL A 230 1.63 -1.89 -13.86
N ALA A 231 2.12 -2.43 -12.75
CA ALA A 231 2.80 -3.72 -12.75
C ALA A 231 1.87 -4.86 -13.18
N TYR A 232 0.61 -4.86 -12.73
CA TYR A 232 -0.36 -5.84 -13.23
C TYR A 232 -0.60 -5.70 -14.74
N GLY A 233 -0.70 -4.48 -15.27
CA GLY A 233 -0.81 -4.23 -16.70
C GLY A 233 0.36 -4.82 -17.49
N LEU A 234 1.60 -4.58 -17.04
CA LEU A 234 2.81 -5.11 -17.68
C LEU A 234 2.88 -6.64 -17.60
N VAL A 235 2.68 -7.21 -16.41
CA VAL A 235 2.74 -8.66 -16.19
C VAL A 235 1.64 -9.38 -16.97
N SER A 236 0.41 -8.85 -16.98
CA SER A 236 -0.69 -9.48 -17.73
C SER A 236 -0.54 -9.35 -19.24
N ALA A 237 0.10 -8.31 -19.75
CA ALA A 237 0.40 -8.22 -21.18
C ALA A 237 1.43 -9.28 -21.64
N TRP A 238 2.35 -9.70 -20.77
CA TRP A 238 3.41 -10.65 -21.10
C TRP A 238 3.07 -12.11 -20.81
N PHE A 239 2.28 -12.38 -19.77
CA PHE A 239 2.06 -13.74 -19.27
C PHE A 239 0.62 -14.25 -19.38
N ALA A 240 -0.36 -13.40 -19.71
CA ALA A 240 -1.72 -13.89 -19.95
C ALA A 240 -1.74 -14.67 -21.27
N LYS A 241 -2.20 -15.92 -21.22
CA LYS A 241 -2.51 -16.68 -22.44
C LYS A 241 -3.88 -16.24 -22.92
N GLU A 242 -3.97 -15.76 -24.16
CA GLU A 242 -5.24 -15.48 -24.84
C GLU A 242 -6.07 -16.76 -25.03
#